data_AF-A0A962THT2-F1
#
_entry.id   AF-A0A962THT2-F1
#
_cell.length_a   1.000
_cell.length_b   1.000
_cell.length_c   1.000
_cell.angle_alpha   90.00
_cell.angle_beta   90.00
_cell.angle_gamma   90.00
#
_symmetry.space_group_name_H-M   'P 1'
#
loop_
_entity.id
_entity.type
_entity.pdbx_description
1 polymer ?
#
loop_
_entity_poly.entity_id
_entity_poly.type
_entity_poly.pdbx_seq_one_letter_code
_entity_poly.pdbx_strand_id
1 'polypeptide(L)'
;MSTYTLNQYPWWKYLLIGLVMLWGLIFALPNLFGEDPAVQISGAREHITIDAPLQSRVAGLLSAENLPYKQLELEAGRLLVRFTDPDEQLKAADILKDRLGRDYIVALNLASSEPGFLRALGLSPMYLGLDLRGGVHFLMQVDMDATVKQVEESYVEEIRAQLRGEKILYSSVGRAANGGVMVEFKDAAERDKAAQALRKNLPNLQQNEPGPLSLKLTLGEPEIREKRDFALQQNITTLRNRVNELGVAEPIIQQQGSDRIVVQLPGVQDTTRAKEILGATATLEFRLADEENDWYQAEATKRIPLNSRLYKDREGRPVLLQKRVMLTGDSIVDAASGLDSQSGSPAVFVTLDGKGAKRFEDATKDNIGKRMGVVFIENKTETKRV
;
A
#
# COMPACT_ATOMS: atom_id res chain seq x y z
N MET A 1 13.35 -37.42 -68.72
CA MET A 1 12.17 -37.17 -67.87
C MET A 1 12.62 -37.28 -66.42
N SER A 2 12.99 -36.16 -65.80
CA SER A 2 13.28 -36.15 -64.36
C SER A 2 11.94 -36.09 -63.65
N THR A 3 11.52 -37.18 -63.03
CA THR A 3 10.37 -37.21 -62.14
C THR A 3 10.75 -36.42 -60.90
N TYR A 4 10.36 -35.14 -60.85
CA TYR A 4 10.39 -34.38 -59.62
C TYR A 4 9.51 -35.11 -58.61
N THR A 5 10.12 -35.80 -57.65
CA THR A 5 9.41 -36.30 -56.49
C THR A 5 8.90 -35.06 -55.76
N LEU A 6 7.58 -34.85 -55.80
CA LEU A 6 6.92 -33.71 -55.16
C LEU A 6 7.22 -33.63 -53.65
N ASN A 7 7.69 -34.74 -53.07
CA ASN A 7 7.97 -34.89 -51.65
C ASN A 7 9.45 -35.20 -51.39
N GLN A 8 10.18 -34.25 -50.83
CA GLN A 8 11.63 -34.35 -50.60
C GLN A 8 11.99 -34.96 -49.23
N TYR A 9 11.04 -35.08 -48.32
CA TYR A 9 11.25 -35.65 -46.98
C TYR A 9 10.50 -36.98 -46.76
N PRO A 10 10.99 -37.84 -45.84
CA PRO A 10 10.25 -38.99 -45.36
C PRO A 10 8.89 -38.61 -44.73
N TRP A 11 7.87 -39.44 -44.91
CA TRP A 11 6.49 -39.19 -44.44
C TRP A 11 6.39 -38.86 -42.95
N TRP A 12 7.23 -39.46 -42.10
CA TRP A 12 7.24 -39.21 -40.66
C TRP A 12 7.66 -37.78 -40.29
N LYS A 13 8.47 -37.11 -41.12
CA LYS A 13 8.82 -35.69 -40.91
C LYS A 13 7.63 -34.78 -41.16
N TYR A 14 6.80 -35.08 -42.15
CA TYR A 14 5.55 -34.36 -42.36
C TYR A 14 4.53 -34.62 -41.25
N LEU A 15 4.48 -35.85 -40.73
CA LEU A 15 3.67 -36.17 -39.55
C LEU A 15 4.15 -35.38 -38.33
N LEU A 16 5.47 -35.31 -38.09
CA LEU A 16 6.07 -34.51 -37.03
C LEU A 16 5.72 -33.01 -37.19
N ILE A 17 5.87 -32.45 -38.39
CA ILE A 17 5.51 -31.04 -38.67
C ILE A 17 4.02 -30.81 -38.41
N GLY A 18 3.15 -31.72 -38.87
CA GLY A 18 1.72 -31.65 -38.62
C GLY A 18 1.38 -31.69 -37.12
N LEU A 19 2.05 -32.55 -36.36
CA LEU A 19 1.90 -32.64 -34.92
C LEU A 19 2.39 -31.35 -34.23
N VAL A 20 3.55 -30.82 -34.59
CA VAL A 20 4.06 -29.54 -34.04
C VAL A 20 3.10 -28.39 -34.36
N MET A 21 2.58 -28.30 -35.58
CA MET A 21 1.59 -27.27 -35.94
C MET A 21 0.29 -27.43 -35.15
N LEU A 22 -0.21 -28.66 -34.99
CA LEU A 22 -1.42 -28.94 -34.21
C LEU A 22 -1.25 -28.51 -32.75
N TRP A 23 -0.11 -28.83 -32.13
CA TRP A 23 0.22 -28.39 -30.78
C TRP A 23 0.33 -26.86 -30.71
N GLY A 24 0.99 -26.22 -31.67
CA GLY A 24 1.06 -24.75 -31.74
C GLY A 24 -0.33 -24.11 -31.81
N LEU A 25 -1.27 -24.71 -32.57
CA LEU A 25 -2.64 -24.21 -32.71
C LEU A 25 -3.46 -24.40 -31.42
N ILE A 26 -3.26 -25.52 -30.71
CA ILE A 26 -3.86 -25.77 -29.38
C ILE A 26 -3.35 -24.73 -28.36
N PHE A 27 -2.04 -24.46 -28.34
CA PHE A 27 -1.45 -23.45 -27.45
C PHE A 27 -1.85 -22.01 -27.79
N ALA A 28 -2.18 -21.73 -29.06
CA ALA A 28 -2.66 -20.41 -29.49
C ALA A 28 -4.17 -20.22 -29.28
N LEU A 29 -4.93 -21.31 -29.11
CA LEU A 29 -6.39 -21.30 -29.00
C LEU A 29 -6.94 -20.38 -27.89
N PRO A 30 -6.35 -20.30 -26.68
CA PRO A 30 -6.81 -19.38 -25.63
C PRO A 30 -6.91 -17.93 -26.09
N ASN A 31 -5.98 -17.46 -26.93
CA ASN A 31 -5.93 -16.07 -27.39
C ASN A 31 -7.09 -15.68 -28.33
N LEU A 32 -7.86 -16.65 -28.85
CA LEU A 32 -9.04 -16.38 -29.68
C LEU A 32 -10.28 -16.08 -28.84
N PHE A 33 -10.25 -16.41 -27.55
CA PHE A 33 -11.33 -16.10 -26.63
C PHE A 33 -11.09 -14.70 -26.06
N GLY A 34 -12.10 -13.84 -26.18
CA GLY A 34 -12.03 -12.46 -25.67
C GLY A 34 -12.23 -12.38 -24.16
N GLU A 35 -12.61 -11.20 -23.68
CA GLU A 35 -12.89 -10.97 -22.26
C GLU A 35 -14.38 -10.65 -22.08
N ASP A 36 -15.00 -11.27 -21.07
CA ASP A 36 -16.36 -10.96 -20.64
C ASP A 36 -16.32 -9.81 -19.60
N PRO A 37 -17.23 -8.82 -19.69
CA PRO A 37 -17.50 -7.87 -18.61
C PRO A 37 -17.79 -8.60 -17.30
N ALA A 38 -17.06 -8.31 -16.23
CA ALA A 38 -17.21 -9.04 -14.98
C ALA A 38 -17.14 -8.15 -13.74
N VAL A 39 -17.95 -8.42 -12.73
CA VAL A 39 -17.79 -7.84 -11.40
C VAL A 39 -17.05 -8.84 -10.54
N GLN A 40 -15.90 -8.43 -10.02
CA GLN A 40 -15.10 -9.20 -9.07
C GLN A 40 -15.42 -8.73 -7.65
N ILE A 41 -15.69 -9.68 -6.77
CA ILE A 41 -15.90 -9.46 -5.35
C ILE A 41 -14.83 -10.21 -4.57
N SER A 42 -14.05 -9.48 -3.78
CA SER A 42 -13.06 -10.04 -2.87
C SER A 42 -13.30 -9.54 -1.44
N GLY A 43 -12.73 -10.25 -0.46
CA GLY A 43 -12.76 -9.79 0.92
C GLY A 43 -11.91 -8.52 1.07
N ALA A 44 -12.43 -7.51 1.77
CA ALA A 44 -11.65 -6.32 2.10
C ALA A 44 -10.50 -6.61 3.08
N ARG A 45 -10.52 -7.79 3.71
CA ARG A 45 -9.56 -8.28 4.71
C ARG A 45 -9.38 -9.79 4.51
N GLU A 46 -8.20 -10.31 4.84
CA GLU A 46 -7.87 -11.74 4.63
C GLU A 46 -8.79 -12.72 5.37
N HIS A 47 -9.40 -12.32 6.49
CA HIS A 47 -10.32 -13.18 7.25
C HIS A 47 -11.73 -13.28 6.63
N ILE A 48 -12.04 -12.46 5.63
CA ILE A 48 -13.37 -12.43 5.02
C ILE A 48 -13.40 -13.51 3.94
N THR A 49 -14.05 -14.61 4.26
CA THR A 49 -14.17 -15.76 3.36
C THR A 49 -15.17 -15.47 2.24
N ILE A 50 -14.77 -15.84 1.02
CA ILE A 50 -15.62 -15.78 -0.16
C ILE A 50 -16.10 -17.21 -0.45
N ASP A 51 -17.39 -17.45 -0.18
CA ASP A 51 -17.97 -18.79 -0.11
C ASP A 51 -19.34 -18.90 -0.81
N ALA A 52 -19.90 -20.11 -0.81
CA ALA A 52 -21.20 -20.41 -1.42
C ALA A 52 -22.38 -19.59 -0.82
N PRO A 53 -22.42 -19.32 0.50
CA PRO A 53 -23.35 -18.34 1.08
C PRO A 53 -23.27 -16.95 0.45
N LEU A 54 -22.08 -16.38 0.29
CA LEU A 54 -21.93 -15.09 -0.38
C LEU A 54 -22.39 -15.16 -1.84
N GLN A 55 -22.01 -16.21 -2.57
CA GLN A 55 -22.48 -16.46 -3.93
C GLN A 55 -24.02 -16.43 -4.02
N SER A 56 -24.70 -17.10 -3.09
CA SER A 56 -26.17 -17.13 -3.04
C SER A 56 -26.76 -15.75 -2.72
N ARG A 57 -26.13 -15.01 -1.80
CA ARG A 57 -26.52 -13.63 -1.47
C ARG A 57 -26.38 -12.70 -2.67
N VAL A 58 -25.27 -12.78 -3.40
CA VAL A 58 -25.01 -11.98 -4.60
C VAL A 58 -26.01 -12.32 -5.71
N ALA A 59 -26.27 -13.61 -5.96
CA ALA A 59 -27.30 -14.03 -6.91
C ALA A 59 -28.70 -13.48 -6.54
N GLY A 60 -29.04 -13.49 -5.24
CA GLY A 60 -30.29 -12.90 -4.74
C GLY A 60 -30.38 -11.39 -4.95
N LEU A 61 -29.29 -10.65 -4.71
CA LEU A 61 -29.23 -9.20 -4.95
C LEU A 61 -29.40 -8.84 -6.43
N LEU A 62 -28.74 -9.58 -7.33
CA LEU A 62 -28.86 -9.36 -8.77
C LEU A 62 -30.26 -9.69 -9.29
N SER A 63 -30.86 -10.76 -8.77
CA SER A 63 -32.21 -11.18 -9.15
C SER A 63 -33.28 -10.17 -8.68
N ALA A 64 -33.10 -9.58 -7.49
CA ALA A 64 -34.03 -8.59 -6.95
C ALA A 64 -34.12 -7.32 -7.82
N GLU A 65 -33.04 -6.98 -8.51
CA GLU A 65 -32.95 -5.81 -9.41
C GLU A 65 -33.12 -6.18 -10.89
N ASN A 66 -33.51 -7.43 -11.18
CA ASN A 66 -33.68 -7.99 -12.54
C ASN A 66 -32.43 -7.83 -13.44
N LEU A 67 -31.23 -7.98 -12.88
CA LEU A 67 -29.98 -7.95 -13.63
C LEU A 67 -29.60 -9.36 -14.11
N PRO A 68 -29.66 -9.65 -15.42
CA PRO A 68 -29.19 -10.93 -15.93
C PRO A 68 -27.67 -11.00 -15.80
N TYR A 69 -27.15 -12.20 -15.52
CA TYR A 69 -25.73 -12.48 -15.52
C TYR A 69 -25.49 -13.80 -16.26
N LYS A 70 -24.36 -13.89 -16.97
CA LYS A 70 -23.97 -15.07 -17.77
C LYS A 70 -23.58 -16.22 -16.87
N GLN A 71 -22.75 -15.92 -15.87
CA GLN A 71 -22.20 -16.93 -14.98
C GLN A 71 -21.72 -16.32 -13.66
N LEU A 72 -21.73 -17.12 -12.61
CA LEU A 72 -21.22 -16.72 -11.31
C LEU A 72 -20.34 -17.85 -10.77
N GLU A 73 -19.06 -17.56 -10.60
CA GLU A 73 -17.99 -18.53 -10.30
C GLU A 73 -17.18 -18.09 -9.06
N LEU A 74 -16.84 -19.06 -8.20
CA LEU A 74 -15.87 -18.89 -7.13
C LEU A 74 -14.49 -19.29 -7.64
N GLU A 75 -13.54 -18.37 -7.68
CA GLU A 75 -12.19 -18.60 -8.21
C GLU A 75 -11.13 -18.05 -7.26
N ALA A 76 -10.21 -18.88 -6.77
CA ALA A 76 -9.06 -18.45 -5.95
C ALA A 76 -9.40 -17.46 -4.81
N GLY A 77 -10.47 -17.73 -4.05
CA GLY A 77 -10.90 -16.88 -2.92
C GLY A 77 -11.58 -15.58 -3.32
N ARG A 78 -12.02 -15.45 -4.58
CA ARG A 78 -12.81 -14.33 -5.09
C ARG A 78 -14.08 -14.84 -5.78
N LEU A 79 -15.09 -13.99 -5.87
CA LEU A 79 -16.34 -14.28 -6.57
C LEU A 79 -16.39 -13.44 -7.84
N LEU A 80 -16.54 -14.10 -8.98
CA LEU A 80 -16.63 -13.48 -10.29
C LEU A 80 -18.05 -13.62 -10.83
N VAL A 81 -18.68 -12.49 -11.13
CA VAL A 81 -19.97 -12.42 -11.81
C VAL A 81 -19.72 -11.93 -13.22
N ARG A 82 -19.96 -12.77 -14.23
CA ARG A 82 -19.81 -12.42 -15.65
C ARG A 82 -21.13 -11.90 -16.21
N PHE A 83 -21.06 -10.86 -17.01
CA PHE A 83 -22.18 -10.21 -17.68
C PHE A 83 -22.02 -10.31 -19.20
N THR A 84 -23.12 -10.14 -19.93
CA THR A 84 -23.09 -10.07 -21.39
C THR A 84 -22.74 -8.66 -21.86
N ASP A 85 -23.16 -7.65 -21.10
CA ASP A 85 -23.03 -6.24 -21.46
C ASP A 85 -22.31 -5.42 -20.37
N PRO A 86 -21.39 -4.49 -20.73
CA PRO A 86 -20.79 -3.55 -19.79
C PRO A 86 -21.78 -2.70 -18.99
N ASP A 87 -22.94 -2.33 -19.54
CA ASP A 87 -23.94 -1.53 -18.84
C ASP A 87 -24.59 -2.32 -17.69
N GLU A 88 -24.80 -3.63 -17.88
CA GLU A 88 -25.28 -4.54 -16.83
C GLU A 88 -24.23 -4.73 -15.75
N GLN A 89 -22.95 -4.86 -16.14
CA GLN A 89 -21.81 -4.93 -15.24
C GLN A 89 -21.73 -3.68 -14.34
N LEU A 90 -21.85 -2.48 -14.92
CA LEU A 90 -21.77 -1.22 -14.19
C LEU A 90 -22.91 -1.10 -13.15
N LYS A 91 -24.15 -1.39 -13.56
CA LYS A 91 -25.31 -1.38 -12.64
C LYS A 91 -25.12 -2.40 -11.52
N ALA A 92 -24.67 -3.61 -11.85
CA ALA A 92 -24.41 -4.65 -10.88
C ALA A 92 -23.33 -4.22 -9.88
N ALA A 93 -22.22 -3.61 -10.35
CA ALA A 93 -21.15 -3.15 -9.49
C ALA A 93 -21.64 -2.10 -8.48
N ASP A 94 -22.43 -1.13 -8.92
CA ASP A 94 -22.99 -0.08 -8.05
C ASP A 94 -23.90 -0.68 -6.96
N ILE A 95 -24.83 -1.54 -7.35
CA ILE A 95 -25.75 -2.21 -6.42
C ILE A 95 -25.00 -3.08 -5.42
N LEU A 96 -24.06 -3.89 -5.91
CA LEU A 96 -23.30 -4.81 -5.07
C LEU A 96 -22.42 -4.04 -4.09
N LYS A 97 -21.79 -2.94 -4.53
CA LYS A 97 -21.00 -2.07 -3.67
C LYS A 97 -21.84 -1.47 -2.54
N ASP A 98 -23.04 -0.97 -2.85
CA ASP A 98 -23.94 -0.38 -1.87
C ASP A 98 -24.51 -1.40 -0.87
N ARG A 99 -24.81 -2.63 -1.33
CA ARG A 99 -25.48 -3.67 -0.53
C ARG A 99 -24.54 -4.58 0.25
N LEU A 100 -23.34 -4.83 -0.27
CA LEU A 100 -22.32 -5.65 0.41
C LEU A 100 -21.55 -4.84 1.46
N GLY A 101 -21.50 -3.51 1.32
CA GLY A 101 -20.87 -2.64 2.29
C GLY A 101 -19.34 -2.75 2.30
N ARG A 102 -18.72 -2.40 3.43
CA ARG A 102 -17.26 -2.19 3.54
C ARG A 102 -16.44 -3.47 3.73
N ASP A 103 -17.10 -4.58 3.97
CA ASP A 103 -16.45 -5.86 4.20
C ASP A 103 -15.99 -6.51 2.88
N TYR A 104 -16.53 -6.05 1.75
CA TYR A 104 -16.22 -6.57 0.42
C TYR A 104 -15.70 -5.47 -0.50
N ILE A 105 -14.69 -5.81 -1.29
CA ILE A 105 -14.19 -4.99 -2.39
C ILE A 105 -14.94 -5.44 -3.64
N VAL A 106 -15.74 -4.54 -4.21
CA VAL A 106 -16.45 -4.74 -5.47
C VAL A 106 -15.73 -3.96 -6.55
N ALA A 107 -15.16 -4.66 -7.52
CA ALA A 107 -14.35 -4.08 -8.59
C ALA A 107 -14.87 -4.50 -9.97
N LEU A 108 -14.82 -3.57 -10.92
CA LEU A 108 -15.02 -3.86 -12.33
C LEU A 108 -13.80 -4.60 -12.86
N ASN A 109 -14.03 -5.67 -13.60
CA ASN A 109 -13.01 -6.53 -14.19
C ASN A 109 -13.42 -6.96 -15.61
N LEU A 110 -12.45 -7.45 -16.37
CA LEU A 110 -12.64 -8.14 -17.63
C LEU A 110 -12.08 -9.56 -17.45
N ALA A 111 -12.96 -10.54 -17.37
CA ALA A 111 -12.59 -11.93 -17.12
C ALA A 111 -12.38 -12.67 -18.44
N SER A 112 -11.35 -13.52 -18.55
CA SER A 112 -11.18 -14.34 -19.75
C SER A 112 -12.43 -15.20 -20.01
N SER A 113 -12.89 -15.20 -21.25
CA SER A 113 -14.05 -15.97 -21.71
C SER A 113 -13.68 -17.41 -22.12
N GLU A 114 -12.46 -17.85 -21.82
CA GLU A 114 -11.99 -19.20 -22.17
C GLU A 114 -12.83 -20.30 -21.53
N PRO A 115 -13.18 -21.35 -22.31
CA PRO A 115 -13.81 -22.54 -21.80
C PRO A 115 -12.98 -23.23 -20.71
N GLY A 116 -13.66 -23.79 -19.71
CA GLY A 116 -12.99 -24.45 -18.57
C GLY A 116 -12.07 -25.61 -18.95
N PHE A 117 -12.27 -26.27 -20.10
CA PHE A 117 -11.37 -27.33 -20.56
C PHE A 117 -9.97 -26.80 -20.96
N LEU A 118 -9.86 -25.58 -21.49
CA LEU A 118 -8.56 -24.98 -21.81
C LEU A 118 -7.81 -24.59 -20.54
N ARG A 119 -8.54 -24.01 -19.58
CA ARG A 119 -7.98 -23.69 -18.25
C ARG A 119 -7.51 -24.95 -17.51
N ALA A 120 -8.27 -26.04 -17.60
CA ALA A 120 -7.89 -27.33 -16.99
C ALA A 120 -6.59 -27.92 -17.57
N LEU A 121 -6.27 -27.59 -18.83
CA LEU A 121 -5.01 -27.96 -19.47
C LEU A 121 -3.86 -27.00 -19.13
N GLY A 122 -4.11 -25.96 -18.32
CA GLY A 122 -3.12 -24.92 -17.99
C GLY A 122 -2.82 -23.97 -19.16
N LEU A 123 -3.65 -23.98 -20.21
CA LEU A 123 -3.50 -23.10 -21.36
C LEU A 123 -4.21 -21.77 -21.02
N SER A 124 -3.42 -20.75 -20.72
CA SER A 124 -3.88 -19.40 -20.40
C SER A 124 -3.61 -18.45 -21.58
N PRO A 125 -4.39 -17.38 -21.74
CA PRO A 125 -4.15 -16.41 -22.80
C PRO A 125 -2.89 -15.62 -22.49
N MET A 126 -2.29 -15.05 -23.51
CA MET A 126 -1.14 -14.17 -23.33
C MET A 126 -1.55 -12.91 -22.58
N TYR A 127 -0.70 -12.46 -21.65
CA TYR A 127 -0.91 -11.17 -20.99
C TYR A 127 -0.81 -10.04 -22.01
N LEU A 128 -1.88 -9.25 -22.09
CA LEU A 128 -1.94 -8.08 -22.94
C LEU A 128 -1.54 -6.85 -22.13
N GLY A 129 -0.51 -6.14 -22.60
CA GLY A 129 -0.09 -4.87 -22.01
C GLY A 129 -1.15 -3.78 -22.15
N LEU A 130 -0.89 -2.64 -21.52
CA LEU A 130 -1.79 -1.47 -21.51
C LEU A 130 -2.28 -1.05 -22.90
N ASP A 131 -1.41 -1.10 -23.91
CA ASP A 131 -1.75 -0.67 -25.28
C ASP A 131 -2.73 -1.61 -25.98
N LEU A 132 -2.79 -2.88 -25.56
CA LEU A 132 -3.65 -3.91 -26.17
C LEU A 132 -4.92 -4.15 -25.35
N ARG A 133 -4.82 -4.10 -24.02
CA ARG A 133 -5.96 -4.33 -23.10
C ARG A 133 -6.67 -3.04 -22.68
N GLY A 134 -6.05 -1.88 -22.92
CA GLY A 134 -6.49 -0.62 -22.33
C GLY A 134 -6.22 -0.56 -20.82
N GLY A 135 -6.51 0.58 -20.19
CA GLY A 135 -6.30 0.82 -18.76
C GLY A 135 -5.74 2.21 -18.49
N VAL A 136 -4.92 2.33 -17.43
CA VAL A 136 -4.32 3.61 -17.03
C VAL A 136 -2.81 3.52 -16.79
N HIS A 137 -2.13 4.60 -17.15
CA HIS A 137 -0.72 4.85 -16.85
C HIS A 137 -0.60 6.10 -15.97
N PHE A 138 -0.07 5.94 -14.76
CA PHE A 138 0.24 7.05 -13.86
C PHE A 138 1.74 7.21 -13.71
N LEU A 139 2.19 8.46 -13.80
CA LEU A 139 3.51 8.87 -13.36
C LEU A 139 3.34 9.69 -12.08
N MET A 140 3.81 9.13 -10.97
CA MET A 140 3.73 9.77 -9.65
C MET A 140 5.11 10.26 -9.24
N GLN A 141 5.20 11.47 -8.69
CA GLN A 141 6.44 12.04 -8.17
C GLN A 141 6.33 12.16 -6.65
N VAL A 142 7.36 11.72 -5.94
CA VAL A 142 7.46 11.85 -4.49
C VAL A 142 7.99 13.24 -4.16
N ASP A 143 7.38 13.91 -3.17
CA ASP A 143 7.85 15.20 -2.68
C ASP A 143 9.11 15.02 -1.81
N MET A 144 10.26 15.08 -2.49
CA MET A 144 11.57 14.89 -1.84
C MET A 144 11.92 16.06 -0.93
N ASP A 145 11.43 17.27 -1.23
CA ASP A 145 11.68 18.44 -0.40
C ASP A 145 10.93 18.35 0.93
N ALA A 146 9.68 17.89 0.90
CA ALA A 146 8.91 17.59 2.11
C ALA A 146 9.58 16.49 2.94
N THR A 147 10.06 15.42 2.28
CA THR A 147 10.77 14.32 2.94
C THR A 147 12.05 14.81 3.61
N VAL A 148 12.88 15.59 2.92
CA VAL A 148 14.12 16.16 3.49
C VAL A 148 13.81 17.11 4.64
N LYS A 149 12.79 17.96 4.52
CA LYS A 149 12.34 18.84 5.62
C LYS A 149 11.98 18.04 6.88
N GLN A 150 11.21 16.97 6.72
CA GLN A 150 10.80 16.11 7.83
C GLN A 150 12.00 15.41 8.48
N VAL A 151 12.95 14.94 7.67
CA VAL A 151 14.21 14.37 8.16
C VAL A 151 15.06 15.40 8.92
N GLU A 152 15.19 16.62 8.39
CA GLU A 152 15.92 17.71 9.05
C GLU A 152 15.26 18.09 10.40
N GLU A 153 13.93 18.12 10.47
CA GLU A 153 13.19 18.34 11.71
C GLU A 153 13.41 17.22 12.74
N SER A 154 13.49 15.96 12.29
CA SER A 154 13.86 14.85 13.17
C SER A 154 15.27 15.04 13.76
N TYR A 155 16.24 15.41 12.92
CA TYR A 155 17.61 15.66 13.35
C TYR A 155 17.74 16.86 14.30
N VAL A 156 16.93 17.92 14.15
CA VAL A 156 16.86 19.04 15.12
C VAL A 156 16.63 18.51 16.53
N GLU A 157 15.70 17.58 16.69
CA GLU A 157 15.32 17.05 18.00
C GLU A 157 16.36 16.07 18.55
N GLU A 158 16.94 15.24 17.69
CA GLU A 158 18.05 14.34 18.04
C GLU A 158 19.29 15.12 18.52
N ILE A 159 19.68 16.18 17.80
CA ILE A 159 20.79 17.06 18.18
C ILE A 159 20.50 17.73 19.53
N ARG A 160 19.28 18.25 19.75
CA ARG A 160 18.90 18.81 21.06
C ARG A 160 18.97 17.80 22.19
N ALA A 161 18.59 16.56 21.95
CA ALA A 161 18.66 15.50 22.94
C ALA A 161 20.11 15.18 23.29
N GLN A 162 20.98 15.08 22.27
CA GLN A 162 22.39 14.76 22.47
C GLN A 162 23.14 15.87 23.21
N LEU A 163 22.93 17.13 22.84
CA LEU A 163 23.56 18.26 23.54
C LEU A 163 23.11 18.35 25.00
N ARG A 164 21.83 18.06 25.29
CA ARG A 164 21.33 18.00 26.67
C ARG A 164 21.93 16.85 27.46
N GLY A 165 22.06 15.67 26.86
CA GLY A 165 22.68 14.49 27.49
C GLY A 165 24.13 14.74 27.92
N GLU A 166 24.90 15.40 27.06
CA GLU A 166 26.30 15.80 27.31
C GLU A 166 26.43 17.09 28.14
N LYS A 167 25.31 17.70 28.56
CA LYS A 167 25.23 18.95 29.33
C LYS A 167 25.91 20.15 28.66
N ILE A 168 25.86 20.20 27.32
CA ILE A 168 26.42 21.28 26.51
C ILE A 168 25.38 22.38 26.35
N LEU A 169 25.76 23.63 26.66
CA LEU A 169 24.86 24.77 26.61
C LEU A 169 24.75 25.32 25.18
N TYR A 170 23.53 25.43 24.67
CA TYR A 170 23.22 26.03 23.37
C TYR A 170 22.18 27.15 23.50
N SER A 171 22.23 28.11 22.58
CA SER A 171 21.27 29.21 22.47
C SER A 171 20.03 28.77 21.69
N SER A 172 20.23 28.14 20.53
CA SER A 172 19.15 27.69 19.66
C SER A 172 19.58 26.46 18.86
N VAL A 173 18.61 25.59 18.54
CA VAL A 173 18.76 24.53 17.54
C VAL A 173 17.52 24.59 16.67
N GLY A 174 17.69 24.71 15.36
CA GLY A 174 16.59 24.77 14.42
C GLY A 174 17.01 24.46 12.99
N ARG A 175 16.02 24.32 12.11
CA ARG A 175 16.27 24.12 10.69
C ARG A 175 16.85 25.41 10.07
N ALA A 176 17.90 25.29 9.27
CA ALA A 176 18.46 26.42 8.53
C ALA A 176 17.61 26.73 7.30
N ALA A 177 17.53 28.01 6.91
CA ALA A 177 16.77 28.44 5.73
C ALA A 177 17.31 27.82 4.41
N ASN A 178 18.60 27.52 4.36
CA ASN A 178 19.30 26.91 3.23
C ASN A 178 19.58 25.41 3.43
N GLY A 179 18.72 24.70 4.18
CA GLY A 179 18.83 23.27 4.46
C GLY A 179 19.85 22.93 5.54
N GLY A 180 19.67 21.78 6.18
CA GLY A 180 20.40 21.34 7.35
C GLY A 180 19.88 21.91 8.68
N VAL A 181 20.57 21.55 9.76
CA VAL A 181 20.27 21.95 11.12
C VAL A 181 21.32 22.95 11.60
N MET A 182 20.87 24.11 12.08
CA MET A 182 21.68 25.17 12.65
C MET A 182 21.65 25.08 14.17
N VAL A 183 22.82 25.09 14.80
CA VAL A 183 23.00 25.20 16.24
C VAL A 183 23.77 26.47 16.57
N GLU A 184 23.23 27.29 17.46
CA GLU A 184 23.88 28.51 17.93
C GLU A 184 24.29 28.36 19.39
N PHE A 185 25.44 28.93 19.74
CA PHE A 185 26.05 28.85 21.06
C PHE A 185 26.29 30.24 21.64
N LYS A 186 26.47 30.33 22.96
CA LYS A 186 26.83 31.60 23.63
C LYS A 186 28.33 31.86 23.64
N ASP A 187 29.13 30.81 23.58
CA ASP A 187 30.59 30.87 23.56
C ASP A 187 31.19 29.83 22.60
N ALA A 188 32.45 30.03 22.23
CA ALA A 188 33.14 29.16 21.28
C ALA A 188 33.55 27.81 21.91
N ALA A 189 33.75 27.75 23.23
CA ALA A 189 34.18 26.54 23.92
C ALA A 189 33.07 25.48 23.95
N GLU A 190 31.83 25.88 24.22
CA GLU A 190 30.64 25.02 24.15
C GLU A 190 30.37 24.58 22.71
N ARG A 191 30.60 25.45 21.72
CA ARG A 191 30.53 25.10 20.31
C ARG A 191 31.55 24.01 19.94
N ASP A 192 32.80 24.14 20.39
CA ASP A 192 33.86 23.16 20.11
C ASP A 192 33.57 21.81 20.78
N LYS A 193 33.09 21.81 22.03
CA LYS A 193 32.61 20.60 22.72
C LYS A 193 31.45 19.96 21.95
N ALA A 194 30.47 20.76 21.50
CA ALA A 194 29.34 20.28 20.71
C ALA A 194 29.80 19.64 19.40
N ALA A 195 30.70 20.29 18.68
CA ALA A 195 31.23 19.77 17.42
C ALA A 195 31.88 18.40 17.62
N GLN A 196 32.70 18.23 18.66
CA GLN A 196 33.31 16.94 19.00
C GLN A 196 32.27 15.87 19.38
N ALA A 197 31.32 16.21 20.25
CA ALA A 197 30.28 15.28 20.69
C ALA A 197 29.38 14.84 19.52
N LEU A 198 28.97 15.77 18.65
CA LEU A 198 28.12 15.48 17.51
C LEU A 198 28.89 14.72 16.41
N ARG A 199 30.19 14.96 16.19
CA ARG A 199 30.99 14.16 15.26
C ARG A 199 31.10 12.70 15.71
N LYS A 200 31.20 12.48 17.02
CA LYS A 200 31.29 11.13 17.60
C LYS A 200 29.97 10.37 17.50
N ASN A 201 28.85 11.04 17.74
CA ASN A 201 27.54 10.38 17.87
C ASN A 201 26.71 10.41 16.56
N LEU A 202 26.94 11.38 15.69
CA LEU A 202 26.25 11.55 14.40
C LEU A 202 27.28 11.66 13.25
N PRO A 203 28.03 10.58 12.96
CA PRO A 203 29.11 10.61 11.97
C PRO A 203 28.63 10.80 10.53
N ASN A 204 27.34 10.57 10.27
CA ASN A 204 26.69 10.74 8.97
C ASN A 204 26.32 12.20 8.63
N LEU A 205 26.41 13.12 9.61
CA LEU A 205 26.18 14.54 9.38
C LEU A 205 27.50 15.28 9.11
N GLN A 206 27.54 16.02 8.00
CA GLN A 206 28.63 16.93 7.71
C GLN A 206 28.49 18.20 8.55
N GLN A 207 29.58 18.59 9.22
CA GLN A 207 29.62 19.78 10.06
C GLN A 207 30.38 20.90 9.37
N ASN A 208 29.71 22.04 9.22
CA ASN A 208 30.28 23.29 8.75
C ASN A 208 30.14 24.37 9.83
N GLU A 209 31.10 25.27 9.90
CA GLU A 209 31.11 26.38 10.86
C GLU A 209 30.85 27.69 10.10
N PRO A 210 29.59 28.10 9.90
CA PRO A 210 29.27 29.33 9.19
C PRO A 210 29.68 30.60 9.95
N GLY A 211 30.15 30.47 11.19
CA GLY A 211 30.54 31.56 12.07
C GLY A 211 31.10 31.04 13.41
N PRO A 212 31.72 31.93 14.22
CA PRO A 212 32.50 31.53 15.40
C PRO A 212 31.67 30.88 16.52
N LEU A 213 30.37 31.18 16.60
CA LEU A 213 29.44 30.72 17.64
C LEU A 213 28.34 29.80 17.08
N SER A 214 28.57 29.20 15.93
CA SER A 214 27.50 28.64 15.13
C SER A 214 27.99 27.37 14.43
N LEU A 215 27.22 26.28 14.52
CA LEU A 215 27.51 24.99 13.89
C LEU A 215 26.35 24.59 12.99
N LYS A 216 26.62 24.40 11.70
CA LYS A 216 25.65 23.90 10.73
C LYS A 216 25.91 22.44 10.44
N LEU A 217 24.92 21.59 10.68
CA LEU A 217 24.93 20.17 10.35
C LEU A 217 24.10 19.94 9.08
N THR A 218 24.70 19.36 8.06
CA THR A 218 24.02 19.00 6.81
C THR A 218 24.10 17.51 6.58
N LEU A 219 23.03 16.92 6.05
CA LEU A 219 23.07 15.53 5.61
C LEU A 219 24.09 15.40 4.47
N GLY A 220 24.94 14.38 4.52
CA GLY A 220 25.79 14.06 3.37
C GLY A 220 24.94 13.54 2.20
N GLU A 221 25.41 13.75 0.96
CA GLU A 221 24.76 13.18 -0.24
C GLU A 221 24.42 11.68 -0.14
N PRO A 222 25.26 10.80 0.47
CA PRO A 222 24.91 9.38 0.64
C PRO A 222 23.68 9.16 1.51
N GLU A 223 23.58 9.88 2.64
CA GLU A 223 22.46 9.79 3.57
C GLU A 223 21.17 10.32 2.93
N ILE A 224 21.27 11.44 2.21
CA ILE A 224 20.12 11.98 1.46
C ILE A 224 19.63 10.93 0.46
N ARG A 225 20.55 10.30 -0.29
CA ARG A 225 20.18 9.27 -1.26
C ARG A 225 19.52 8.07 -0.60
N GLU A 226 20.04 7.59 0.52
CA GLU A 226 19.45 6.46 1.25
C GLU A 226 18.03 6.78 1.73
N LYS A 227 17.80 7.95 2.33
CA LYS A 227 16.47 8.39 2.77
C LYS A 227 15.50 8.55 1.59
N ARG A 228 15.99 9.04 0.45
CA ARG A 228 15.21 9.13 -0.79
C ARG A 228 14.79 7.74 -1.30
N ASP A 229 15.73 6.80 -1.37
CA ASP A 229 15.48 5.43 -1.82
C ASP A 229 14.50 4.72 -0.88
N PHE A 230 14.63 4.92 0.44
CA PHE A 230 13.69 4.41 1.43
C PHE A 230 12.27 4.98 1.23
N ALA A 231 12.13 6.29 1.07
CA ALA A 231 10.84 6.93 0.82
C ALA A 231 10.17 6.43 -0.46
N LEU A 232 10.94 6.17 -1.52
CA LEU A 232 10.43 5.57 -2.76
C LEU A 232 9.94 4.14 -2.54
N GLN A 233 10.72 3.29 -1.88
CA GLN A 233 10.34 1.90 -1.60
C GLN A 233 9.07 1.81 -0.74
N GLN A 234 8.93 2.67 0.24
CA GLN A 234 7.74 2.76 1.08
C GLN A 234 6.49 3.15 0.28
N ASN A 235 6.62 4.14 -0.61
CA ASN A 235 5.53 4.56 -1.49
C ASN A 235 5.17 3.47 -2.51
N ILE A 236 6.15 2.76 -3.08
CA ILE A 236 5.90 1.60 -3.97
C ILE A 236 5.09 0.52 -3.25
N THR A 237 5.46 0.21 -2.00
CA THR A 237 4.74 -0.79 -1.19
C THR A 237 3.32 -0.34 -0.88
N THR A 238 3.13 0.93 -0.57
CA THR A 238 1.81 1.53 -0.35
C THR A 238 0.94 1.46 -1.60
N LEU A 239 1.51 1.79 -2.76
CA LEU A 239 0.82 1.70 -4.06
C LEU A 239 0.44 0.27 -4.40
N ARG A 240 1.27 -0.74 -4.11
CA ARG A 240 0.92 -2.16 -4.33
C ARG A 240 -0.36 -2.54 -3.59
N ASN A 241 -0.47 -2.19 -2.32
CA ASN A 241 -1.65 -2.50 -1.52
C ASN A 241 -2.91 -1.82 -2.06
N ARG A 242 -2.80 -0.55 -2.47
CA ARG A 242 -3.89 0.22 -3.08
C ARG A 242 -4.37 -0.35 -4.40
N VAL A 243 -3.45 -0.86 -5.21
CA VAL A 243 -3.81 -1.47 -6.48
C VAL A 243 -4.54 -2.79 -6.28
N ASN A 244 -4.21 -3.56 -5.23
CA ASN A 244 -5.01 -4.73 -4.87
C ASN A 244 -6.47 -4.35 -4.55
N GLU A 245 -6.71 -3.17 -3.98
CA GLU A 245 -8.08 -2.67 -3.74
C GLU A 245 -8.84 -2.31 -5.03
N LEU A 246 -8.12 -2.01 -6.11
CA LEU A 246 -8.73 -1.81 -7.42
C LEU A 246 -9.11 -3.14 -8.09
N GLY A 247 -8.74 -4.28 -7.51
CA GLY A 247 -9.02 -5.61 -8.07
C GLY A 247 -8.21 -5.94 -9.32
N VAL A 248 -7.13 -5.19 -9.58
CA VAL A 248 -6.27 -5.38 -10.75
C VAL A 248 -5.36 -6.58 -10.51
N ALA A 249 -5.42 -7.57 -11.40
CA ALA A 249 -4.70 -8.82 -11.23
C ALA A 249 -3.18 -8.68 -11.43
N GLU A 250 -2.73 -7.80 -12.33
CA GLU A 250 -1.32 -7.74 -12.75
C GLU A 250 -0.78 -6.32 -12.94
N PRO A 251 -0.65 -5.54 -11.86
CA PRO A 251 -0.16 -4.18 -11.96
C PRO A 251 1.37 -4.11 -12.09
N ILE A 252 1.83 -3.14 -12.88
CA ILE A 252 3.26 -2.83 -12.99
C ILE A 252 3.52 -1.57 -12.17
N ILE A 253 4.21 -1.72 -11.04
CA ILE A 253 4.64 -0.61 -10.18
C ILE A 253 6.15 -0.63 -10.11
N GLN A 254 6.79 0.37 -10.73
CA GLN A 254 8.23 0.44 -10.88
C GLN A 254 8.74 1.85 -10.62
N GLN A 255 9.94 1.94 -10.06
CA GLN A 255 10.65 3.21 -9.94
C GLN A 255 11.09 3.69 -11.33
N GLN A 256 10.87 4.96 -11.64
CA GLN A 256 11.39 5.63 -12.83
C GLN A 256 12.27 6.81 -12.40
N GLY A 257 13.60 6.68 -12.57
CA GLY A 257 14.54 7.70 -12.12
C GLY A 257 14.69 7.74 -10.59
N SER A 258 15.00 8.91 -10.04
CA SER A 258 15.36 9.08 -8.61
C SER A 258 14.20 9.47 -7.69
N ASP A 259 13.06 9.87 -8.23
CA ASP A 259 11.96 10.47 -7.45
C ASP A 259 10.57 10.15 -8.01
N ARG A 260 10.47 9.33 -9.07
CA ARG A 260 9.19 8.99 -9.71
C ARG A 260 8.90 7.50 -9.66
N ILE A 261 7.61 7.19 -9.67
CA ILE A 261 7.06 5.85 -9.70
C ILE A 261 6.08 5.78 -10.86
N VAL A 262 6.29 4.81 -11.75
CA VAL A 262 5.37 4.44 -12.81
C VAL A 262 4.42 3.37 -12.29
N VAL A 263 3.13 3.62 -12.47
CA VAL A 263 2.07 2.67 -12.15
C VAL A 263 1.26 2.42 -13.41
N GLN A 264 1.23 1.17 -13.87
CA GLN A 264 0.41 0.74 -15.00
C GLN A 264 -0.62 -0.25 -14.51
N LEU A 265 -1.88 0.03 -14.82
CA LEU A 265 -3.01 -0.81 -14.43
C LEU A 265 -3.80 -1.24 -15.67
N PRO A 266 -3.41 -2.34 -16.34
CA PRO A 266 -4.13 -2.85 -17.49
C PRO A 266 -5.52 -3.37 -17.09
N GLY A 267 -6.50 -3.17 -17.95
CA GLY A 267 -7.88 -3.61 -17.73
C GLY A 267 -8.68 -2.82 -16.68
N VAL A 268 -8.10 -1.76 -16.10
CA VAL A 268 -8.87 -0.84 -15.22
C VAL A 268 -9.87 -0.07 -16.06
N GLN A 269 -11.15 -0.22 -15.72
CA GLN A 269 -12.24 0.49 -16.39
C GLN A 269 -12.48 1.88 -15.78
N ASP A 270 -12.40 2.02 -14.44
CA ASP A 270 -12.66 3.29 -13.75
C ASP A 270 -11.35 4.03 -13.41
N THR A 271 -10.97 4.95 -14.30
CA THR A 271 -9.74 5.74 -14.18
C THR A 271 -9.81 6.80 -13.07
N THR A 272 -11.00 7.32 -12.80
CA THR A 272 -11.23 8.34 -11.76
C THR A 272 -11.07 7.69 -10.40
N ARG A 273 -11.66 6.51 -10.22
CA ARG A 273 -11.50 5.73 -8.99
C ARG A 273 -10.07 5.30 -8.77
N ALA A 274 -9.37 4.87 -9.83
CA ALA A 274 -7.96 4.54 -9.74
C ALA A 274 -7.13 5.74 -9.27
N LYS A 275 -7.36 6.92 -9.82
CA LYS A 275 -6.69 8.15 -9.39
C LYS A 275 -6.97 8.50 -7.92
N GLU A 276 -8.22 8.38 -7.47
CA GLU A 276 -8.60 8.65 -6.08
C GLU A 276 -7.92 7.71 -5.10
N ILE A 277 -7.96 6.40 -5.36
CA ILE A 277 -7.36 5.39 -4.49
C ILE A 277 -5.84 5.56 -4.45
N LEU A 278 -5.19 5.73 -5.61
CA LEU A 278 -3.74 5.89 -5.66
C LEU A 278 -3.25 7.22 -5.09
N GLY A 279 -4.04 8.28 -5.21
CA GLY A 279 -3.72 9.62 -4.72
C GLY A 279 -4.05 9.86 -3.24
N ALA A 280 -4.74 8.92 -2.57
CA ALA A 280 -5.04 9.05 -1.15
C ALA A 280 -3.75 9.16 -0.31
N THR A 281 -3.82 9.67 0.91
CA THR A 281 -2.72 9.57 1.89
C THR A 281 -3.14 8.61 2.99
N ALA A 282 -2.25 7.67 3.33
CA ALA A 282 -2.43 6.79 4.47
C ALA A 282 -1.70 7.41 5.66
N THR A 283 -2.40 7.57 6.77
CA THR A 283 -1.80 8.01 8.03
C THR A 283 -1.91 6.91 9.07
N LEU A 284 -0.87 6.78 9.90
CA LEU A 284 -0.88 5.90 11.06
C LEU A 284 -1.14 6.72 12.31
N GLU A 285 -1.93 6.19 13.23
CA GLU A 285 -2.14 6.79 14.55
C GLU A 285 -2.02 5.73 15.64
N PHE A 286 -1.21 6.00 16.65
CA PHE A 286 -1.09 5.19 17.85
C PHE A 286 -1.95 5.80 18.95
N ARG A 287 -2.81 4.98 19.54
CA ARG A 287 -3.80 5.39 20.55
C ARG A 287 -3.84 4.35 21.67
N LEU A 288 -4.06 4.76 22.92
CA LEU A 288 -4.35 3.80 23.99
C LEU A 288 -5.73 3.19 23.79
N ALA A 289 -5.87 1.95 24.23
CA ALA A 289 -7.17 1.38 24.48
C ALA A 289 -7.85 2.06 25.67
N ASP A 290 -9.17 2.21 25.56
CA ASP A 290 -10.03 2.59 26.67
C ASP A 290 -10.52 1.30 27.35
N GLU A 291 -9.78 0.87 28.37
CA GLU A 291 -10.08 -0.35 29.14
C GLU A 291 -11.09 -0.11 30.27
N GLU A 292 -11.47 1.13 30.54
CA GLU A 292 -12.43 1.47 31.61
C GLU A 292 -13.87 1.19 31.17
N ASN A 293 -14.12 1.13 29.86
CA ASN A 293 -15.43 0.95 29.27
C ASN A 293 -15.55 -0.40 28.53
N ASP A 294 -16.74 -0.99 28.55
CA ASP A 294 -17.00 -2.25 27.83
C ASP A 294 -17.13 -2.02 26.31
N TRP A 295 -16.22 -2.64 25.57
CA TRP A 295 -16.12 -2.50 24.10
C TRP A 295 -17.33 -3.08 23.37
N TYR A 296 -17.84 -4.23 23.83
CA TYR A 296 -18.96 -4.93 23.21
C TYR A 296 -20.28 -4.22 23.52
N GLN A 297 -20.44 -3.71 24.74
CA GLN A 297 -21.60 -2.90 25.10
C GLN A 297 -21.66 -1.61 24.29
N ALA A 298 -20.52 -0.94 24.08
CA ALA A 298 -20.44 0.26 23.26
C ALA A 298 -20.80 -0.01 21.78
N GLU A 299 -20.39 -1.15 21.23
CA GLU A 299 -20.77 -1.55 19.87
C GLU A 299 -22.27 -1.87 19.74
N ALA A 300 -22.83 -2.63 20.70
CA ALA A 300 -24.21 -3.08 20.68
C ALA A 300 -25.19 -1.92 20.87
N THR A 301 -24.89 -1.00 21.79
CA THR A 301 -25.77 0.13 22.12
C THR A 301 -25.52 1.37 21.26
N LYS A 302 -24.42 1.39 20.48
CA LYS A 302 -23.91 2.56 19.73
C LYS A 302 -23.68 3.79 20.63
N ARG A 303 -23.53 3.61 21.94
CA ARG A 303 -23.20 4.67 22.90
C ARG A 303 -21.70 4.64 23.17
N ILE A 304 -20.97 5.53 22.51
CA ILE A 304 -19.51 5.63 22.63
C ILE A 304 -19.18 6.66 23.73
N PRO A 305 -18.31 6.32 24.71
CA PRO A 305 -17.85 7.26 25.73
C PRO A 305 -17.25 8.55 25.13
N LEU A 306 -17.38 9.67 25.84
CA LEU A 306 -17.01 11.00 25.32
C LEU A 306 -15.55 11.08 24.85
N ASN A 307 -14.64 10.40 25.53
CA ASN A 307 -13.20 10.44 25.26
C ASN A 307 -12.71 9.28 24.38
N SER A 308 -13.62 8.53 23.76
CA SER A 308 -13.28 7.28 23.06
C SER A 308 -13.85 7.23 21.66
N ARG A 309 -13.27 6.38 20.83
CA ARG A 309 -13.72 6.05 19.48
C ARG A 309 -13.76 4.53 19.37
N LEU A 310 -14.85 4.04 18.81
CA LEU A 310 -15.03 2.63 18.54
C LEU A 310 -14.40 2.28 17.20
N TYR A 311 -13.50 1.31 17.22
CA TYR A 311 -12.87 0.70 16.06
C TYR A 311 -13.16 -0.80 16.03
N LYS A 312 -12.77 -1.45 14.93
CA LYS A 312 -12.73 -2.91 14.83
C LYS A 312 -11.30 -3.36 14.57
N ASP A 313 -10.83 -4.36 15.30
CA ASP A 313 -9.52 -4.94 15.05
C ASP A 313 -9.49 -5.77 13.75
N ARG A 314 -8.35 -6.41 13.47
CA ARG A 314 -8.15 -7.25 12.28
C ARG A 314 -9.07 -8.47 12.23
N GLU A 315 -9.56 -8.94 13.37
CA GLU A 315 -10.49 -10.08 13.51
C GLU A 315 -11.95 -9.61 13.59
N GLY A 316 -12.20 -8.31 13.46
CA GLY A 316 -13.54 -7.73 13.49
C GLY A 316 -14.10 -7.46 14.90
N ARG A 317 -13.32 -7.70 15.96
CA ARG A 317 -13.73 -7.46 17.34
C ARG A 317 -13.79 -5.96 17.64
N PRO A 318 -14.79 -5.48 18.39
CA PRO A 318 -14.86 -4.08 18.79
C PRO A 318 -13.71 -3.73 19.72
N VAL A 319 -13.09 -2.57 19.49
CA VAL A 319 -12.04 -2.02 20.34
C VAL A 319 -12.32 -0.54 20.57
N LEU A 320 -12.44 -0.12 21.83
CA LEU A 320 -12.46 1.30 22.17
C LEU A 320 -11.03 1.81 22.28
N LEU A 321 -10.72 2.84 21.50
CA LEU A 321 -9.47 3.57 21.60
C LEU A 321 -9.75 5.01 22.06
N GLN A 322 -8.84 5.58 22.83
CA GLN A 322 -8.94 6.96 23.25
C GLN A 322 -8.93 7.90 22.04
N LYS A 323 -9.70 8.99 22.12
CA LYS A 323 -9.75 10.03 21.08
C LYS A 323 -8.42 10.75 20.91
N ARG A 324 -7.62 10.84 21.98
CA ARG A 324 -6.29 11.44 21.96
C ARG A 324 -5.32 10.54 21.20
N VAL A 325 -4.67 11.12 20.19
CA VAL A 325 -3.58 10.45 19.45
C VAL A 325 -2.28 10.63 20.24
N MET A 326 -1.57 9.54 20.48
CA MET A 326 -0.28 9.55 21.16
C MET A 326 0.86 9.89 20.20
N LEU A 327 0.83 9.24 19.04
CA LEU A 327 1.84 9.33 18.02
C LEU A 327 1.18 9.20 16.65
N THR A 328 1.68 9.94 15.66
CA THR A 328 1.29 9.78 14.25
C THR A 328 2.40 9.12 13.46
N GLY A 329 2.06 8.58 12.29
CA GLY A 329 3.03 7.97 11.36
C GLY A 329 4.15 8.91 10.93
N ASP A 330 3.94 10.23 10.99
CA ASP A 330 4.95 11.23 10.63
C ASP A 330 6.18 11.20 11.55
N SER A 331 6.03 10.62 12.73
CA SER A 331 7.14 10.41 13.67
C SER A 331 7.91 9.11 13.43
N ILE A 332 7.57 8.34 12.40
CA ILE A 332 8.30 7.12 12.01
C ILE A 332 9.41 7.50 11.04
N VAL A 333 10.66 7.20 11.39
CA VAL A 333 11.84 7.49 10.55
C VAL A 333 12.36 6.28 9.78
N ASP A 334 12.02 5.08 10.26
CA ASP A 334 12.34 3.81 9.62
C ASP A 334 11.32 2.74 10.03
N ALA A 335 11.06 1.79 9.13
CA ALA A 335 10.20 0.65 9.40
C ALA A 335 10.67 -0.57 8.60
N ALA A 336 10.93 -1.67 9.29
CA ALA A 336 11.44 -2.90 8.69
C ALA A 336 10.54 -4.09 9.03
N SER A 337 10.22 -4.92 8.03
CA SER A 337 9.59 -6.22 8.25
C SER A 337 10.66 -7.24 8.65
N GLY A 338 10.39 -8.04 9.67
CA GLY A 338 11.26 -9.14 10.06
C GLY A 338 10.49 -10.23 10.78
N LEU A 339 11.22 -11.18 11.36
CA LEU A 339 10.65 -12.16 12.27
C LEU A 339 10.97 -11.72 13.70
N ASP A 340 9.97 -11.74 14.57
CA ASP A 340 10.20 -11.55 15.98
C ASP A 340 11.06 -12.69 16.53
N SER A 341 12.15 -12.35 17.21
CA SER A 341 13.15 -13.31 17.68
C SER A 341 12.64 -14.20 18.82
N GLN A 342 11.57 -13.79 19.53
CA GLN A 342 10.97 -14.57 20.60
C GLN A 342 9.87 -15.50 20.10
N SER A 343 8.94 -14.97 19.29
CA SER A 343 7.78 -15.74 18.83
C SER A 343 7.98 -16.44 17.48
N GLY A 344 9.00 -16.06 16.70
CA GLY A 344 9.18 -16.51 15.31
C GLY A 344 8.10 -16.03 14.35
N SER A 345 7.21 -15.14 14.79
CA SER A 345 6.12 -14.61 13.98
C SER A 345 6.55 -13.38 13.17
N PRO A 346 5.93 -13.09 12.00
CA PRO A 346 6.19 -11.88 11.25
C PRO A 346 5.87 -10.62 12.08
N ALA A 347 6.83 -9.70 12.14
CA ALA A 347 6.72 -8.45 12.88
C ALA A 347 7.16 -7.26 12.02
N VAL A 348 6.63 -6.08 12.37
CA VAL A 348 7.07 -4.81 11.82
C VAL A 348 7.80 -4.06 12.92
N PHE A 349 9.08 -3.82 12.72
CA PHE A 349 9.92 -3.00 13.58
C PHE A 349 9.81 -1.55 13.12
N VAL A 350 9.53 -0.64 14.05
CA VAL A 350 9.30 0.77 13.76
C VAL A 350 10.29 1.59 14.56
N THR A 351 11.03 2.46 13.90
CA THR A 351 11.97 3.40 14.50
C THR A 351 11.33 4.79 14.49
N LEU A 352 11.35 5.47 15.64
CA LEU A 352 10.74 6.79 15.81
C LEU A 352 11.79 7.90 15.79
N ASP A 353 11.39 9.09 15.35
CA ASP A 353 12.17 10.32 15.52
C ASP A 353 12.31 10.70 17.01
N GLY A 354 13.25 11.58 17.35
CA GLY A 354 13.50 11.94 18.75
C GLY A 354 12.26 12.52 19.47
N LYS A 355 11.44 13.32 18.77
CA LYS A 355 10.20 13.90 19.30
C LYS A 355 9.12 12.84 19.50
N GLY A 356 8.96 11.95 18.54
CA GLY A 356 8.03 10.84 18.58
C GLY A 356 8.39 9.83 19.64
N ALA A 357 9.67 9.45 19.74
CA ALA A 357 10.20 8.60 20.79
C ALA A 357 9.91 9.19 22.17
N LYS A 358 10.14 10.49 22.38
CA LYS A 358 9.85 11.13 23.66
C LYS A 358 8.36 11.17 23.99
N ARG A 359 7.52 11.51 23.01
CA ARG A 359 6.05 11.47 23.16
C ARG A 359 5.57 10.06 23.46
N PHE A 360 6.14 9.06 22.81
CA PHE A 360 5.81 7.66 23.00
C PHE A 360 6.28 7.15 24.37
N GLU A 361 7.45 7.55 24.83
CA GLU A 361 7.95 7.29 26.20
C GLU A 361 7.01 7.89 27.25
N ASP A 362 6.69 9.18 27.13
CA ASP A 362 5.82 9.89 28.09
C ASP A 362 4.40 9.29 28.09
N ALA A 363 3.92 8.87 26.92
CA ALA A 363 2.65 8.18 26.74
C ALA A 363 2.61 6.77 27.37
N THR A 364 3.69 6.00 27.23
CA THR A 364 3.73 4.58 27.61
C THR A 364 4.17 4.36 29.06
N LYS A 365 5.00 5.26 29.61
CA LYS A 365 5.51 5.18 30.99
C LYS A 365 4.40 5.03 32.02
N ASP A 366 3.31 5.79 31.87
CA ASP A 366 2.16 5.77 32.79
C ASP A 366 1.11 4.72 32.40
N ASN A 367 1.33 3.96 31.33
CA ASN A 367 0.37 3.03 30.73
C ASN A 367 0.97 1.65 30.43
N ILE A 368 2.01 1.24 31.15
CA ILE A 368 2.63 -0.08 31.04
C ILE A 368 1.58 -1.16 31.36
N GLY A 369 1.49 -2.18 30.50
CA GLY A 369 0.53 -3.28 30.62
C GLY A 369 -0.86 -3.00 30.02
N LYS A 370 -1.17 -1.75 29.66
CA LYS A 370 -2.40 -1.41 28.95
C LYS A 370 -2.27 -1.65 27.45
N ARG A 371 -3.38 -2.01 26.81
CA ARG A 371 -3.42 -2.25 25.36
C ARG A 371 -3.27 -0.93 24.59
N MET A 372 -2.60 -1.01 23.45
CA MET A 372 -2.43 0.09 22.50
C MET A 372 -2.98 -0.34 21.14
N GLY A 373 -3.74 0.53 20.50
CA GLY A 373 -4.21 0.37 19.13
C GLY A 373 -3.32 1.13 18.15
N VAL A 374 -2.94 0.45 17.07
CA VAL A 374 -2.37 1.07 15.88
C VAL A 374 -3.48 1.19 14.85
N VAL A 375 -3.90 2.42 14.54
CA VAL A 375 -4.96 2.71 13.59
C VAL A 375 -4.34 3.12 12.27
N PHE A 376 -4.60 2.32 11.24
CA PHE A 376 -4.32 2.69 9.85
C PHE A 376 -5.52 3.44 9.30
N ILE A 377 -5.32 4.73 9.00
CA ILE A 377 -6.35 5.61 8.47
C ILE A 377 -6.03 5.84 7.00
N GLU A 378 -6.98 5.45 6.15
CA GLU A 378 -6.94 5.80 4.73
C GLU A 378 -8.13 6.69 4.42
N ASN A 379 -7.85 7.89 3.91
CA ASN A 379 -8.88 8.80 3.47
C ASN A 379 -9.34 8.39 2.07
N LYS A 380 -10.55 7.83 1.98
CA LYS A 380 -11.20 7.51 0.70
C LYS A 380 -12.25 8.56 0.40
N THR A 381 -12.18 9.15 -0.78
CA THR A 381 -13.27 9.98 -1.31
C THR A 381 -14.38 9.04 -1.78
N GLU A 382 -15.60 9.23 -1.28
CA GLU A 382 -16.80 8.57 -1.79
C GLU A 382 -17.66 9.61 -2.51
N THR A 383 -17.72 9.52 -3.83
CA THR A 383 -18.66 10.30 -4.63
C THR A 383 -20.01 9.59 -4.61
N LYS A 384 -20.98 10.12 -3.86
CA LYS A 384 -22.38 9.68 -3.89
C LYS A 384 -23.18 10.61 -4.80
N ARG A 385 -23.89 10.05 -5.79
CA ARG A 385 -24.96 10.79 -6.47
C ARG A 385 -26.12 10.95 -5.48
N VAL A 386 -26.53 12.20 -5.25
CA VAL A 386 -27.71 12.58 -4.46
C VAL A 386 -28.88 12.78 -5.40
#